data_AF-A0A4U2Z4T2-F1
#
_entry.id   AF-A0A4U2Z4T2-F1
#
_cell.length_a   1.000
_cell.length_b   1.000
_cell.length_c   1.000
_cell.angle_alpha   90.00
_cell.angle_beta   90.00
_cell.angle_gamma   90.00
#
_symmetry.space_group_name_H-M   'P 1'
#
loop_
_entity.id
_entity.type
_entity.pdbx_description
1 polymer ?
#
loop_
_entity_poly.entity_id
_entity_poly.type
_entity_poly.pdbx_seq_one_letter_code
_entity_poly.pdbx_strand_id
1 'polypeptide(L)'
;MKILLRKVSNTPLDFEVESDKITFKGYLQYDADKLILLKAKLSGQIDLNCDICANEFMFDIDEELEFFISDGIYEKDDELLLDVVESLDSTVDIEELMSSEIELIKSDYHSCKSCNQASVSEEEA
;
A
#
# COMPACT_ATOMS: atom_id res chain seq x y z
N MET A 1 -5.13 -5.25 -12.46
CA MET A 1 -4.92 -6.67 -12.83
C MET A 1 -5.74 -7.54 -11.91
N LYS A 2 -6.67 -8.35 -12.44
CA LYS A 2 -7.55 -9.20 -11.61
C LYS A 2 -7.06 -10.65 -11.50
N ILE A 3 -6.95 -11.16 -10.28
CA ILE A 3 -6.52 -12.52 -9.94
C ILE A 3 -7.64 -13.23 -9.19
N LEU A 4 -7.98 -14.45 -9.64
CA LEU A 4 -8.91 -15.32 -8.90
C LEU A 4 -8.19 -15.95 -7.71
N LEU A 5 -8.67 -15.73 -6.49
CA LEU A 5 -8.00 -16.16 -5.25
C LEU A 5 -7.79 -17.68 -5.20
N ARG A 6 -8.76 -18.46 -5.69
CA ARG A 6 -8.64 -19.94 -5.80
C ARG A 6 -7.47 -20.45 -6.69
N LYS A 7 -6.84 -19.58 -7.48
CA LYS A 7 -5.67 -19.93 -8.31
C LYS A 7 -4.34 -19.69 -7.58
N VAL A 8 -4.36 -18.94 -6.49
CA VAL A 8 -3.19 -18.73 -5.64
C VAL A 8 -2.94 -20.02 -4.86
N SER A 9 -1.68 -20.43 -4.79
CA SER A 9 -1.27 -21.68 -4.14
C SER A 9 -0.12 -21.42 -3.17
N ASN A 10 0.40 -22.48 -2.54
CA ASN A 10 1.60 -22.39 -1.71
C ASN A 10 2.85 -22.00 -2.52
N THR A 11 2.80 -22.07 -3.85
CA THR A 11 3.84 -21.48 -4.71
C THR A 11 3.52 -20.01 -4.95
N PRO A 12 4.46 -19.08 -4.66
CA PRO A 12 4.30 -17.66 -4.91
C PRO A 12 3.86 -17.38 -6.35
N LEU A 13 2.81 -16.56 -6.47
CA LEU A 13 2.33 -16.01 -7.73
C LEU A 13 2.79 -14.56 -7.83
N ASP A 14 3.85 -14.34 -8.59
CA ASP A 14 4.41 -13.00 -8.78
C ASP A 14 3.47 -12.10 -9.59
N PHE A 15 3.49 -10.81 -9.27
CA PHE A 15 2.81 -9.77 -10.02
C PHE A 15 3.68 -8.51 -10.11
N GLU A 16 3.41 -7.71 -11.14
CA GLU A 16 3.96 -6.38 -11.31
C GLU A 16 2.92 -5.55 -12.06
N VAL A 17 2.57 -4.40 -11.49
CA VAL A 17 1.73 -3.39 -12.14
C VAL A 17 2.44 -2.05 -12.05
N GLU A 18 2.31 -1.25 -13.11
CA GLU A 18 2.90 0.08 -13.21
C GLU A 18 1.79 1.08 -13.52
N SER A 19 1.83 2.23 -12.84
CA SER A 19 0.97 3.38 -13.15
C SER A 19 1.78 4.65 -13.01
N ASP A 20 1.82 5.46 -14.06
CA ASP A 20 2.61 6.69 -14.15
C ASP A 20 4.09 6.50 -13.77
N LYS A 21 4.50 6.98 -12.59
CA LYS A 21 5.87 6.87 -12.05
C LYS A 21 5.95 5.92 -10.85
N ILE A 22 4.95 5.06 -10.67
CA ILE A 22 4.84 4.12 -9.58
C ILE A 22 4.86 2.68 -10.10
N THR A 23 5.62 1.83 -9.42
CA THR A 23 5.68 0.39 -9.63
C THR A 23 5.24 -0.31 -8.35
N PHE A 24 4.27 -1.21 -8.47
CA PHE A 24 3.84 -2.11 -7.41
C PHE A 24 4.12 -3.55 -7.82
N LYS A 25 5.04 -4.20 -7.13
CA LYS A 25 5.53 -5.53 -7.48
C LYS A 25 5.70 -6.41 -6.26
N GLY A 26 5.42 -7.69 -6.41
CA GLY A 26 5.44 -8.61 -5.28
C GLY A 26 4.88 -9.96 -5.67
N TYR A 27 4.37 -10.68 -4.67
CA TYR A 27 3.73 -11.96 -4.89
C TYR A 27 2.53 -12.16 -3.96
N LEU A 28 1.64 -13.04 -4.41
CA LEU A 28 0.57 -13.64 -3.62
C LEU A 28 0.95 -15.07 -3.28
N GLN A 29 0.72 -15.50 -2.05
CA GLN A 29 0.95 -16.89 -1.63
C GLN A 29 -0.19 -17.34 -0.72
N TYR A 30 -0.73 -18.53 -0.97
CA TYR A 30 -1.69 -19.12 -0.07
C TYR A 30 -1.02 -19.39 1.28
N ASP A 31 -1.70 -19.03 2.37
CA ASP A 31 -1.23 -19.28 3.74
C ASP A 31 -2.08 -20.38 4.40
N ALA A 32 -3.19 -20.00 5.04
CA ALA A 32 -4.13 -20.92 5.67
C ALA A 32 -5.54 -20.31 5.75
N ASP A 33 -6.57 -21.14 5.95
CA ASP A 33 -7.94 -20.69 6.24
C ASP A 33 -8.51 -19.62 5.29
N LYS A 34 -8.26 -19.81 3.98
CA LYS A 34 -8.63 -18.86 2.90
C LYS A 34 -7.90 -17.52 2.93
N LEU A 35 -6.86 -17.39 3.74
CA LEU A 35 -5.96 -16.25 3.73
C LEU A 35 -4.91 -16.44 2.65
N ILE A 36 -4.66 -15.34 1.95
CA ILE A 36 -3.60 -15.19 0.98
C ILE A 36 -2.69 -14.08 1.48
N LEU A 37 -1.42 -14.42 1.69
CA LEU A 37 -0.38 -13.46 2.00
C LEU A 37 -0.04 -12.66 0.75
N LEU A 38 -0.06 -11.34 0.88
CA LEU A 38 0.53 -10.42 -0.08
C LEU A 38 1.84 -9.88 0.49
N LYS A 39 2.92 -10.00 -0.27
CA LYS A 39 4.21 -9.35 0.01
C LYS A 39 4.67 -8.59 -1.21
N ALA A 40 4.82 -7.28 -1.07
CA ALA A 40 5.09 -6.42 -2.19
C ALA A 40 5.86 -5.17 -1.81
N LYS A 41 6.38 -4.50 -2.83
CA LYS A 41 7.05 -3.22 -2.74
C LYS A 41 6.33 -2.20 -3.61
N LEU A 42 5.95 -1.08 -3.04
CA LEU A 42 5.44 0.08 -3.74
C LEU A 42 6.57 1.11 -3.84
N SER A 43 6.95 1.47 -5.06
CA SER A 43 8.10 2.37 -5.27
C SER A 43 7.88 3.32 -6.42
N GLY A 44 8.42 4.52 -6.31
CA GLY A 44 8.38 5.52 -7.38
C GLY A 44 8.13 6.93 -6.88
N GLN A 45 7.37 7.74 -7.62
CA GLN A 45 7.11 9.12 -7.23
C GLN A 45 5.64 9.52 -7.43
N ILE A 46 5.10 10.30 -6.50
CA ILE A 46 3.77 10.93 -6.61
C ILE A 46 3.86 12.45 -6.45
N ASP A 47 2.90 13.15 -7.06
CA ASP A 47 2.70 14.58 -6.86
C ASP A 47 1.82 14.80 -5.61
N LEU A 48 2.31 15.60 -4.66
CA LEU A 48 1.60 15.97 -3.44
C LEU A 48 1.53 17.48 -3.28
N ASN A 49 0.53 17.93 -2.53
CA ASN A 49 0.46 19.31 -2.05
C ASN A 49 0.98 19.35 -0.62
N CYS A 50 1.79 20.36 -0.30
CA CYS A 50 2.21 20.59 1.08
C CYS A 50 1.02 20.97 1.95
N ASP A 51 0.78 20.24 3.04
CA ASP A 51 -0.33 20.51 3.95
C ASP A 51 -0.20 21.84 4.72
N ILE A 52 0.99 22.45 4.72
CA ILE A 52 1.26 23.73 5.38
C ILE A 52 1.05 24.91 4.42
N CYS A 53 1.60 24.83 3.21
CA CYS A 53 1.68 25.98 2.30
C CYS A 53 1.00 25.78 0.94
N ALA A 54 0.40 24.61 0.72
CA ALA A 54 -0.28 24.20 -0.51
C ALA A 54 0.59 24.21 -1.79
N ASN A 55 1.92 24.32 -1.66
CA ASN A 55 2.82 24.17 -2.81
C ASN A 55 2.92 22.70 -3.22
N GLU A 56 2.85 22.46 -4.52
CA GLU A 56 3.10 21.16 -5.14
C GLU A 56 4.56 20.74 -4.97
N PHE A 57 4.79 19.45 -4.69
CA PHE A 57 6.11 18.84 -4.68
C PHE A 57 6.05 17.35 -5.00
N MET A 58 7.16 16.82 -5.52
CA MET A 58 7.32 15.38 -5.74
C MET A 58 7.67 14.69 -4.42
N PHE A 59 7.00 13.59 -4.11
CA PHE A 59 7.29 12.71 -2.99
C PHE A 59 7.77 11.35 -3.50
N ASP A 60 8.93 10.90 -3.01
CA ASP A 60 9.51 9.60 -3.33
C ASP A 60 8.88 8.53 -2.43
N ILE A 61 8.32 7.48 -3.02
CA ILE A 61 7.76 6.32 -2.32
C ILE A 61 8.76 5.17 -2.42
N ASP A 62 9.02 4.51 -1.29
CA ASP A 62 9.80 3.27 -1.19
C ASP A 62 9.30 2.46 0.02
N GLU A 63 8.15 1.80 -0.13
CA GLU A 63 7.47 1.10 0.96
C GLU A 63 7.37 -0.41 0.70
N GLU A 64 7.61 -1.20 1.76
CA GLU A 64 7.38 -2.64 1.76
C GLU A 64 6.03 -2.91 2.44
N LEU A 65 5.17 -3.67 1.76
CA LEU A 65 3.80 -3.97 2.14
C LEU A 65 3.65 -5.47 2.41
N GLU A 66 3.07 -5.80 3.56
CA GLU A 66 2.79 -7.17 3.99
C GLU A 66 1.42 -7.19 4.69
N PHE A 67 0.43 -7.81 4.04
CA PHE A 67 -0.90 -7.97 4.60
C PHE A 67 -1.59 -9.23 4.04
N PHE A 68 -2.71 -9.61 4.64
CA PHE A 68 -3.50 -10.75 4.20
C PHE A 68 -4.71 -10.33 3.39
N ILE A 69 -5.12 -11.21 2.48
CA ILE A 69 -6.37 -11.11 1.73
C ILE A 69 -7.22 -12.32 2.08
N SER A 70 -8.43 -12.08 2.56
CA SER A 70 -9.44 -13.11 2.86
C SER A 70 -10.35 -13.33 1.65
N ASP A 71 -10.54 -14.59 1.23
CA ASP A 71 -11.59 -14.97 0.27
C ASP A 71 -12.95 -15.10 1.01
N GLY A 72 -13.57 -13.95 1.23
CA GLY A 72 -14.82 -13.76 1.97
C GLY A 72 -14.62 -12.95 3.26
N ILE A 73 -15.67 -12.94 4.09
CA ILE A 73 -15.67 -12.25 5.39
C ILE A 73 -14.67 -12.94 6.32
N TYR A 74 -13.80 -12.14 6.95
CA TYR A 74 -12.85 -12.57 7.95
C TYR A 74 -13.49 -12.46 9.35
N GLU A 75 -13.90 -13.61 9.91
CA GLU A 75 -14.67 -13.65 11.18
C GLU A 75 -13.81 -14.00 12.40
N LYS A 76 -12.49 -14.16 12.24
CA LYS A 76 -11.62 -14.54 13.35
C LYS A 76 -11.28 -13.32 14.19
N ASP A 77 -11.52 -13.46 15.50
CA ASP A 77 -11.09 -12.51 16.53
C ASP A 77 -9.62 -12.77 16.90
N ASP A 78 -8.77 -12.96 15.88
CA ASP A 78 -7.34 -13.10 16.07
C ASP A 78 -6.75 -11.69 16.06
N GLU A 79 -6.72 -11.06 17.23
CA GLU A 79 -6.19 -9.69 17.46
C GLU A 79 -4.75 -9.50 16.92
N LEU A 80 -4.07 -10.59 16.53
CA LEU A 80 -2.72 -10.58 15.98
C LEU A 80 -2.66 -10.29 14.47
N LEU A 81 -3.75 -10.46 13.72
CA LEU A 81 -3.81 -10.21 12.28
C LEU A 81 -4.62 -8.93 11.99
N LEU A 82 -3.96 -7.78 12.11
CA LEU A 82 -4.60 -6.46 12.00
C LEU A 82 -4.82 -6.00 10.55
N ASP A 83 -4.04 -6.51 9.59
CA ASP A 83 -4.10 -6.08 8.19
C ASP A 83 -4.67 -7.18 7.30
N VAL A 84 -6.01 -7.26 7.25
CA VAL A 84 -6.75 -8.21 6.42
C VAL A 84 -7.70 -7.47 5.47
N VAL A 85 -7.50 -7.66 4.16
CA VAL A 85 -8.39 -7.16 3.11
C VAL A 85 -9.40 -8.24 2.73
N GLU A 86 -10.69 -7.94 2.81
CA GLU A 86 -11.76 -8.88 2.49
C GLU A 86 -12.17 -8.79 1.02
N SER A 87 -12.00 -9.89 0.27
CA SER A 87 -12.55 -10.03 -1.08
C SER A 87 -13.91 -10.70 -1.04
N LEU A 88 -14.95 -10.01 -1.50
CA LEU A 88 -16.33 -10.53 -1.50
C LEU A 88 -16.71 -11.25 -2.81
N ASP A 89 -15.88 -11.18 -3.85
CA ASP A 89 -16.14 -11.76 -5.17
C ASP A 89 -15.11 -12.84 -5.58
N SER A 90 -14.29 -13.29 -4.63
CA SER A 90 -13.21 -14.25 -4.83
C SER A 90 -12.15 -13.80 -5.85
N THR A 91 -12.05 -12.49 -6.09
CA THR A 91 -11.00 -11.88 -6.88
C THR A 91 -10.28 -10.78 -6.12
N VAL A 92 -9.00 -10.58 -6.44
CA VAL A 92 -8.25 -9.40 -6.04
C VAL A 92 -7.88 -8.61 -7.28
N ASP A 93 -8.11 -7.30 -7.25
CA ASP A 93 -7.60 -6.39 -8.27
C ASP A 93 -6.35 -5.67 -7.74
N ILE A 94 -5.20 -6.04 -8.28
CA ILE A 94 -3.89 -5.50 -7.87
C ILE A 94 -3.77 -4.00 -8.16
N GLU A 95 -4.46 -3.50 -9.20
CA GLU A 95 -4.45 -2.06 -9.50
C GLU A 95 -5.30 -1.26 -8.49
N GLU A 96 -6.39 -1.86 -8.02
CA GLU A 96 -7.22 -1.28 -6.96
C GLU A 96 -6.44 -1.24 -5.64
N LEU A 97 -5.75 -2.33 -5.28
CA LEU A 97 -4.88 -2.35 -4.10
C LEU A 97 -3.80 -1.28 -4.19
N MET A 98 -3.07 -1.21 -5.31
CA MET A 98 -2.07 -0.16 -5.53
C MET A 98 -2.67 1.24 -5.36
N SER A 99 -3.86 1.48 -5.91
CA SER A 99 -4.53 2.77 -5.81
C SER A 99 -4.92 3.09 -4.37
N SER A 100 -5.43 2.10 -3.63
CA SER A 100 -5.76 2.24 -2.19
C SER A 100 -4.54 2.63 -1.37
N GLU A 101 -3.40 1.95 -1.56
CA GLU A 101 -2.17 2.27 -0.84
C GLU A 101 -1.64 3.67 -1.19
N ILE A 102 -1.70 4.07 -2.47
CA ILE A 102 -1.33 5.43 -2.88
C ILE A 102 -2.24 6.48 -2.19
N GLU A 103 -3.54 6.22 -2.08
CA GLU A 103 -4.46 7.14 -1.40
C GLU A 103 -4.26 7.16 0.13
N LEU A 104 -3.88 6.04 0.75
CA LEU A 104 -3.46 6.01 2.15
C LEU A 104 -2.22 6.90 2.36
N ILE A 105 -1.19 6.74 1.52
CA ILE A 105 -0.01 7.59 1.55
C ILE A 105 -0.40 9.05 1.37
N LYS A 106 -1.23 9.40 0.38
CA LYS A 106 -1.69 10.79 0.18
C LYS A 106 -2.48 11.36 1.36
N SER A 107 -3.11 10.51 2.16
CA SER A 107 -3.90 10.92 3.33
C SER A 107 -3.06 11.25 4.56
N ASP A 108 -1.79 10.84 4.56
CA ASP A 108 -0.83 11.21 5.59
C ASP A 108 -0.45 12.69 5.53
N TYR A 109 0.25 13.15 6.56
CA TYR A 109 0.72 14.52 6.64
C TYR A 109 2.04 14.71 5.88
N HIS A 110 2.01 15.60 4.88
CA HIS A 110 3.07 15.83 3.91
C HIS A 110 3.48 17.29 3.87
N SER A 111 4.73 17.57 4.24
CA SER A 111 5.28 18.92 4.21
C SER A 111 6.48 19.04 3.27
N CYS A 112 6.45 20.06 2.42
CA CYS A 112 7.57 20.35 1.53
C CYS A 112 8.83 20.78 2.30
N LYS A 113 9.99 20.69 1.64
CA LYS A 113 11.29 21.02 2.23
C LYS A 113 11.35 22.41 2.87
N SER A 114 10.70 23.41 2.26
CA SER A 114 10.67 24.78 2.79
C SER A 114 9.95 24.89 4.13
N CYS A 115 8.85 24.15 4.32
CA CYS A 115 8.10 24.16 5.57
C CYS A 115 8.75 23.28 6.65
N ASN A 116 9.43 22.20 6.24
CA ASN A 116 10.23 21.37 7.15
C ASN A 116 11.46 22.08 7.73
N GLN A 117 11.99 23.11 7.05
CA GLN A 117 13.11 23.91 7.54
C GLN A 117 12.70 25.02 8.52
N ALA A 118 11.43 25.44 8.50
CA ALA A 118 10.92 26.50 9.36
C ALA A 118 10.78 26.10 10.84
N SER A 119 10.82 24.80 11.15
CA SER A 119 10.72 24.27 12.52
C SER A 119 12.06 24.20 13.26
N VAL A 120 13.19 24.52 12.62
CA VAL A 120 14.55 24.35 13.20
C VAL A 120 15.18 25.68 13.64
N SER A 121 14.50 26.83 13.49
CA SER A 121 15.10 28.15 13.74
C SER A 121 14.74 28.82 15.09
N GLU A 122 14.20 28.08 16.08
CA GLU A 122 13.82 28.68 17.39
C GLU A 122 14.59 28.13 18.62
N GLU A 123 15.72 27.44 18.45
CA GLU A 123 16.58 27.03 19.59
C GLU A 123 18.02 27.57 19.50
N GLU A 124 18.20 28.88 19.31
CA GLU A 124 19.45 29.56 19.74
C GLU A 124 19.12 30.98 20.23
N ALA A 125 18.82 31.11 21.52
CA ALA A 125 18.90 32.37 22.27
C ALA A 125 19.20 32.10 23.76
#